data_AF-A0A011RM92-F1
#
_entry.id   AF-A0A011RM92-F1
#
_cell.length_a   1.000
_cell.length_b   1.000
_cell.length_c   1.000
_cell.angle_alpha   90.00
_cell.angle_beta   90.00
_cell.angle_gamma   90.00
#
_symmetry.space_group_name_H-M   'P 1'
#
loop_
_entity.id
_entity.type
_entity.pdbx_description
1 polymer ?
#
loop_
_entity_poly.entity_id
_entity_poly.type
_entity_poly.pdbx_seq_one_letter_code
_entity_poly.pdbx_strand_id
1 'polypeptide(L)'
;MAQIGKNSVTQQLIGENEHGQRVDNLLLKLCKGVPKSHVYSIVRSGQVRVNGRRVEVSHRLQSGDLLRIPPLRIGGAAAAAHRRRRRGGGGGRTQPAVAGRL
;
A
#
# COMPACT_ATOMS: atom_id res chain seq x y z
N MET A 1 7.05 -13.28 21.90
CA MET A 1 6.02 -12.23 21.78
C MET A 1 6.72 -10.89 21.69
N ALA A 2 6.78 -10.25 20.52
CA ALA A 2 7.45 -8.96 20.35
C ALA A 2 6.40 -7.84 20.30
N GLN A 3 6.48 -6.93 21.28
CA GLN A 3 5.61 -5.77 21.39
C GLN A 3 5.97 -4.73 20.32
N ILE A 4 4.99 -4.24 19.56
CA ILE A 4 5.18 -3.20 18.55
C ILE A 4 4.76 -1.87 19.18
N GLY A 5 5.74 -1.13 19.69
CA GLY A 5 5.57 0.21 20.27
C GLY A 5 5.20 1.28 19.22
N LYS A 6 4.45 2.28 19.66
CA LYS A 6 3.59 3.21 18.90
C LYS A 6 4.22 4.15 17.86
N ASN A 7 5.49 3.98 17.47
CA ASN A 7 6.10 4.71 16.34
C ASN A 7 7.35 4.02 15.75
N SER A 8 7.60 2.75 16.10
CA SER A 8 8.90 2.14 15.83
C SER A 8 8.89 1.37 14.51
N VAL A 9 9.82 1.74 13.63
CA VAL A 9 10.12 1.02 12.39
C VAL A 9 10.72 -0.34 12.75
N THR A 10 10.19 -1.41 12.18
CA THR A 10 10.71 -2.77 12.38
C THR A 10 11.70 -3.10 11.26
N GLN A 11 12.83 -3.71 11.61
CA GLN A 11 13.77 -4.27 10.63
C GLN A 11 13.78 -5.78 10.77
N GLN A 12 13.59 -6.48 9.66
CA GLN A 12 13.61 -7.93 9.58
C GLN A 12 14.84 -8.35 8.76
N LEU A 13 15.71 -9.17 9.35
CA LEU A 13 16.80 -9.84 8.65
C LEU A 13 16.26 -11.08 7.94
N ILE A 14 16.56 -11.24 6.66
CA ILE A 14 16.15 -12.39 5.87
C ILE A 14 17.14 -13.54 6.07
N GLY A 15 16.65 -14.66 6.62
CA GLY A 15 17.43 -15.89 6.74
C GLY A 15 17.25 -16.81 5.52
N GLU A 16 17.91 -17.97 5.56
CA GLU A 16 17.83 -18.98 4.49
C GLU A 16 16.40 -19.50 4.26
N ASN A 17 15.58 -19.53 5.31
CA ASN A 17 14.17 -19.94 5.20
C ASN A 17 13.36 -18.99 4.32
N GLU A 18 13.73 -17.71 4.27
CA GLU A 18 13.04 -16.65 3.53
C GLU A 18 13.73 -16.36 2.19
N HIS A 19 14.88 -16.97 1.93
CA HIS A 19 15.62 -16.88 0.68
C HIS A 19 14.75 -17.31 -0.52
N GLY A 20 14.81 -16.52 -1.59
CA GLY A 20 14.07 -16.78 -2.82
C GLY A 20 12.56 -16.54 -2.72
N GLN A 21 12.03 -16.23 -1.53
CA GLN A 21 10.64 -15.86 -1.35
C GLN A 21 10.39 -14.44 -1.84
N ARG A 22 9.16 -14.22 -2.31
CA ARG A 22 8.72 -12.88 -2.71
C ARG A 22 8.52 -12.00 -1.49
N VAL A 23 8.88 -10.72 -1.60
CA VAL A 23 8.64 -9.70 -0.56
C VAL A 23 7.18 -9.69 -0.11
N ASP A 24 6.23 -9.84 -1.04
CA ASP A 24 4.81 -9.86 -0.70
C ASP A 24 4.41 -11.02 0.22
N ASN A 25 4.90 -12.23 -0.05
CA ASN A 25 4.60 -13.41 0.76
C ASN A 25 5.12 -13.23 2.19
N LEU A 26 6.33 -12.68 2.34
CA LEU A 26 6.89 -12.38 3.65
C LEU A 26 6.06 -11.32 4.39
N LEU A 27 5.70 -10.23 3.72
CA LEU A 27 4.88 -9.17 4.33
C LEU A 27 3.49 -9.68 4.72
N LEU A 28 2.86 -10.53 3.91
CA LEU A 28 1.57 -11.14 4.26
C LEU A 28 1.67 -12.07 5.46
N LYS A 29 2.80 -12.77 5.62
CA LYS A 29 3.07 -13.65 6.77
C LYS A 29 3.32 -12.84 8.05
N LEU A 30 4.01 -11.71 7.96
CA LEU A 30 4.31 -10.82 9.08
C LEU A 30 3.09 -9.98 9.48
N CYS A 31 2.38 -9.42 8.51
CA CYS A 31 1.27 -8.49 8.69
C CYS A 31 -0.07 -9.22 8.70
N LYS A 32 -0.22 -10.21 9.61
CA LYS A 32 -1.48 -10.94 9.78
C LYS A 32 -2.61 -9.98 10.15
N GLY A 33 -3.72 -10.02 9.40
CA GLY A 33 -4.87 -9.14 9.59
C GLY A 33 -4.86 -7.85 8.74
N VAL A 34 -3.78 -7.57 8.00
CA VAL A 34 -3.74 -6.45 7.05
C VAL A 34 -4.29 -6.90 5.68
N PRO A 35 -5.24 -6.16 5.07
CA PRO A 35 -5.74 -6.50 3.74
C PRO A 35 -4.64 -6.46 2.67
N LYS A 36 -4.66 -7.42 1.75
CA LYS A 36 -3.69 -7.52 0.64
C LYS A 36 -3.48 -6.19 -0.09
N SER A 37 -4.56 -5.49 -0.46
CA SER A 37 -4.52 -4.19 -1.15
C SER A 37 -3.72 -3.12 -0.39
N HIS A 38 -3.80 -3.11 0.94
CA HIS A 38 -3.03 -2.21 1.78
C HIS A 38 -1.55 -2.57 1.73
N VAL A 39 -1.20 -3.87 1.82
CA VAL A 39 0.19 -4.35 1.68
C VAL A 39 0.79 -3.93 0.33
N TYR A 40 0.06 -4.10 -0.77
CA TYR A 40 0.50 -3.63 -2.09
C TYR A 40 0.73 -2.10 -2.11
N SER A 41 -0.12 -1.33 -1.43
CA SER A 41 -0.03 0.14 -1.41
C SER A 41 1.18 0.64 -0.63
N ILE A 42 1.50 0.03 0.52
CA ILE A 42 2.68 0.41 1.33
C ILE A 42 4.00 0.08 0.62
N VAL A 43 4.05 -1.04 -0.12
CA VAL A 43 5.23 -1.39 -0.93
C VAL A 43 5.36 -0.43 -2.11
N ARG A 44 4.27 -0.19 -2.86
CA ARG A 44 4.28 0.73 -4.01
C ARG A 44 4.57 2.17 -3.62
N SER A 45 4.11 2.63 -2.46
CA SER A 45 4.44 3.96 -1.93
C SER A 45 5.90 4.09 -1.46
N GLY A 46 6.64 2.98 -1.39
CA GLY A 46 8.07 2.98 -1.03
C GLY A 46 8.33 3.10 0.48
N GLN A 47 7.32 2.83 1.31
CA GLN A 47 7.49 2.77 2.76
C GLN A 47 8.31 1.56 3.19
N VAL A 48 8.15 0.45 2.47
CA VAL A 48 8.94 -0.77 2.62
C VAL A 48 10.24 -0.62 1.81
N ARG A 49 11.37 -0.88 2.46
CA ARG A 49 12.70 -0.80 1.83
C ARG A 49 13.50 -2.05 2.13
N VAL A 50 14.23 -2.56 1.14
CA VAL A 50 15.19 -3.67 1.32
C VAL A 50 16.58 -3.08 1.17
N ASN A 51 17.44 -3.23 2.18
CA ASN A 51 18.79 -2.66 2.20
C ASN A 51 18.79 -1.14 1.89
N GLY A 52 17.74 -0.43 2.30
CA GLY A 52 17.56 1.00 2.03
C GLY A 52 17.05 1.35 0.61
N ARG A 53 16.85 0.37 -0.28
CA ARG A 53 16.38 0.56 -1.65
C ARG A 53 14.88 0.32 -1.79
N ARG A 54 14.25 1.00 -2.74
CA ARG A 54 12.85 0.73 -3.15
C ARG A 54 12.84 -0.56 -3.97
N VAL A 55 11.94 -1.48 -3.61
CA VAL A 55 11.81 -2.77 -4.28
C VAL A 55 10.42 -2.96 -4.86
N GLU A 56 10.35 -3.77 -5.91
CA GLU A 56 9.07 -4.22 -6.45
C GLU A 56 8.43 -5.26 -5.54
N VAL A 57 7.11 -5.38 -5.65
CA VAL A 57 6.34 -6.35 -4.85
C VAL A 57 6.72 -7.79 -5.18
N SER A 58 7.07 -8.05 -6.45
CA SER A 58 7.54 -9.32 -6.98
C SER A 58 9.01 -9.63 -6.70
N HIS A 59 9.73 -8.73 -6.02
CA HIS A 59 11.14 -8.90 -5.72
C HIS A 59 11.35 -10.16 -4.86
N ARG A 60 12.35 -10.97 -5.24
CA ARG A 60 12.78 -12.15 -4.49
C ARG A 60 13.87 -11.75 -3.50
N LEU A 61 13.65 -12.08 -2.24
CA LEU A 61 14.56 -11.78 -1.14
C LEU A 61 15.79 -12.67 -1.18
N GLN A 62 16.93 -12.11 -0.78
CA GLN A 62 18.18 -12.83 -0.63
C GLN A 62 18.54 -12.98 0.85
N SER A 63 19.22 -14.07 1.22
CA SER A 63 19.72 -14.27 2.58
C SER A 63 20.66 -13.13 2.94
N GLY A 64 20.48 -12.54 4.11
CA GLY A 64 21.23 -11.37 4.56
C GLY A 64 20.60 -10.02 4.17
N ASP A 65 19.50 -10.02 3.42
CA ASP A 65 18.74 -8.79 3.18
C ASP A 65 18.14 -8.24 4.47
N LEU A 66 18.10 -6.91 4.56
CA LEU A 66 17.52 -6.17 5.66
C LEU A 66 16.26 -5.43 5.20
N LEU A 67 15.11 -5.97 5.58
CA LEU A 67 13.79 -5.46 5.22
C LEU A 67 13.29 -4.49 6.29
N ARG A 68 13.12 -3.22 5.91
CA ARG A 68 12.51 -2.17 6.73
C ARG A 68 11.00 -2.14 6.54
N ILE A 69 10.26 -2.30 7.62
CA ILE A 69 8.81 -2.34 7.66
C ILE A 69 8.28 -1.20 8.54
N PRO A 70 7.41 -0.31 8.04
CA PRO A 70 6.81 0.74 8.86
C PRO A 70 5.84 0.13 9.90
N PRO A 71 5.55 0.84 11.00
CA PRO A 71 4.52 0.39 11.95
C PRO A 71 3.14 0.42 11.28
N LEU A 72 2.63 -0.76 10.93
CA LEU A 72 1.29 -0.92 10.37
C LEU A 72 0.29 -1.04 11.52
N ARG A 73 -0.39 0.07 11.84
CA ARG A 73 -1.51 0.01 12.78
C ARG A 73 -2.69 -0.67 12.09
N ILE A 74 -3.12 -1.81 12.61
CA ILE A 74 -4.41 -2.43 12.29
C ILE A 74 -5.48 -1.65 13.09
N GLY A 75 -5.61 -0.35 12.80
CA GLY A 75 -6.76 0.42 13.23
C GLY A 75 -7.90 0.08 12.29
N GLY A 76 -9.05 -0.33 12.83
CA GLY A 76 -10.24 -0.59 12.03
C GLY A 76 -10.47 0.54 11.02
N ALA A 77 -10.78 0.13 9.78
CA ALA A 77 -10.94 0.97 8.59
C ALA A 77 -9.64 1.43 7.92
N ALA A 78 -9.39 0.87 6.73
CA ALA A 78 -9.24 1.62 5.48
C ALA A 78 -8.85 3.12 5.59
N ALA A 79 -7.71 3.42 6.22
CA ALA A 79 -7.27 4.80 6.35
C ALA A 79 -6.45 5.19 5.11
N ALA A 80 -7.10 5.99 4.25
CA ALA A 80 -6.54 6.84 3.21
C ALA A 80 -6.04 6.18 1.90
N ALA A 81 -6.98 5.77 1.01
CA ALA A 81 -6.85 6.00 -0.45
C ALA A 81 -8.01 5.49 -1.35
N HIS A 82 -9.14 4.95 -0.84
CA HIS A 82 -10.31 4.73 -1.73
C HIS A 82 -11.16 5.99 -1.95
N ARG A 83 -10.79 7.14 -1.35
CA ARG A 83 -11.49 8.40 -1.59
C ARG A 83 -10.90 9.12 -2.79
N ARG A 84 -11.24 8.65 -4.00
CA ARG A 84 -11.47 9.46 -5.21
C ARG A 84 -12.08 8.61 -6.32
N ARG A 85 -13.34 8.19 -6.13
CA ARG A 85 -14.36 8.25 -7.20
C ARG A 85 -15.73 8.36 -6.53
N ARG A 86 -16.20 9.58 -6.26
CA ARG A 86 -17.57 10.06 -6.59
C ARG A 86 -17.68 11.58 -6.35
N ARG A 87 -18.20 12.27 -7.39
CA ARG A 87 -18.66 13.68 -7.52
C ARG A 87 -17.57 14.78 -7.46
N GLY A 88 -17.48 15.73 -8.38
CA GLY A 88 -18.30 16.09 -9.55
C GLY A 88 -17.86 17.45 -10.11
N GLY A 89 -18.24 17.74 -11.35
CA GLY A 89 -18.16 19.05 -12.01
C GLY A 89 -18.64 18.84 -13.46
N GLY A 90 -19.76 19.38 -13.96
CA GLY A 90 -20.47 20.59 -13.57
C GLY A 90 -20.15 21.68 -14.59
N GLY A 91 -20.96 21.76 -15.65
CA GLY A 91 -20.92 22.78 -16.70
C GLY A 91 -21.70 22.23 -17.91
N GLY A 92 -22.92 22.64 -18.21
CA GLY A 92 -23.51 23.97 -18.11
C GLY A 92 -23.85 24.39 -19.53
N ARG A 93 -25.14 24.35 -19.89
CA ARG A 93 -25.82 25.20 -20.88
C ARG A 93 -27.28 24.75 -20.98
N THR A 94 -28.09 25.20 -20.03
CA THR A 94 -29.49 25.55 -20.28
C THR A 94 -29.53 26.90 -20.98
N GLN A 95 -30.62 27.10 -21.75
CA GLN A 95 -31.22 28.34 -22.28
C GLN A 95 -31.35 28.39 -23.84
N PRO A 96 -32.36 29.09 -24.39
CA PRO A 96 -33.56 28.43 -24.96
C PRO A 96 -33.89 28.91 -26.40
N ALA A 97 -35.02 28.41 -26.95
CA ALA A 97 -35.90 29.01 -27.95
C ALA A 97 -35.30 29.72 -29.19
N VAL A 98 -35.60 29.19 -30.39
CA VAL A 98 -36.02 30.03 -31.53
C VAL A 98 -37.22 29.41 -32.24
N ALA A 99 -38.25 30.22 -32.36
CA ALA A 99 -39.42 30.01 -33.19
C ALA A 99 -39.08 30.28 -34.68
N GLY A 100 -39.81 29.65 -35.59
CA GLY A 100 -39.81 29.97 -37.03
C GLY A 100 -40.44 28.82 -37.80
N ARG A 101 -41.76 28.85 -38.05
CA ARG A 101 -42.35 29.21 -39.37
C ARG A 101 -41.62 28.53 -40.54
N LEU A 102 -42.27 27.54 -41.17
CA LEU A 102 -43.09 27.69 -42.39
C LEU A 102 -43.91 26.42 -42.59
#